data_AF-A0ABC8KI15-F1
#
_entry.id   AF-A0ABC8KI15-F1
#
_cell.length_a   1.000
_cell.length_b   1.000
_cell.length_c   1.000
_cell.angle_alpha   90.00
_cell.angle_beta   90.00
_cell.angle_gamma   90.00
#
_symmetry.space_group_name_H-M   'P 1'
#
loop_
_entity.id
_entity.type
_entity.pdbx_description
1 polymer ?
#
loop_
_entity_poly.entity_id
_entity_poly.type
_entity_poly.pdbx_seq_one_letter_code
_entity_poly.pdbx_strand_id
1 'polypeptide(L)'
;METFVFIWLLLICFTHLASSTTQDFSFIGFKEASPNLILSGVAGIADTGAIRLTTDTSRMTGHAFYSSPIRFKPTGQNRTTSFSTSFVIVMVPEYVTLGGHGLAFAITSTPDLQNSLPSQYLGLLNSSRANFSSNFLAVEFDTVRDLDFDDINDNHVGIDINSLESSTSTPAGYFLANSTKKELFLDSGQVFQAWIDYDSDKKRLNVKLSPFSEKPKLSLLSYDVDLSPVFGDEMYVGFSASTGLLASSHYILGWNFNMSGEALSLSLPSLPRLPRPNKNKKSPGLILGVSLSCSLLIITVLVAAVMFFIKRAKDDDRVEEWELEFGPHRFAYRELKKATNGFGDKELLGSGGFGKVYKGKLPDSDEWQSGDIRDVVDRRLNGEFDEEEVVMVIKLGLLCSNNSPEVRPTMRQVVMYLEKQHPSPEVVPAPDFLDKNDSMCVGDGSGNGGEFEDFVDSARFYSRPHETATSSIFSSADKTKTDRR
;
A
#
# COMPACT_ATOMS: atom_id res chain seq x y z
N MET A 1 81.45 47.16 -10.81
CA MET A 1 80.32 46.60 -11.58
C MET A 1 79.87 45.27 -10.96
N GLU A 2 80.80 44.38 -10.61
CA GLU A 2 80.51 43.08 -9.99
C GLU A 2 79.80 43.14 -8.64
N THR A 3 80.10 44.13 -7.79
CA THR A 3 79.41 44.34 -6.49
C THR A 3 77.94 44.76 -6.63
N PHE A 4 77.59 45.48 -7.71
CA PHE A 4 76.21 45.88 -7.97
C PHE A 4 75.35 44.72 -8.50
N VAL A 5 75.95 43.81 -9.27
CA VAL A 5 75.28 42.60 -9.77
C VAL A 5 74.96 41.64 -8.62
N PHE A 6 75.87 41.52 -7.64
CA PHE A 6 75.66 40.66 -6.47
C PHE A 6 74.55 41.17 -5.54
N ILE A 7 74.44 42.50 -5.35
CA ILE A 7 73.36 43.13 -4.58
C ILE A 7 72.01 42.98 -5.30
N TRP A 8 71.99 43.12 -6.64
CA TRP A 8 70.79 42.86 -7.44
C TRP A 8 70.35 41.40 -7.41
N LEU A 9 71.27 40.44 -7.46
CA LEU A 9 70.98 39.01 -7.33
C LEU A 9 70.49 38.65 -5.92
N LEU A 10 71.03 39.27 -4.87
CA LEU A 10 70.54 39.12 -3.50
C LEU A 10 69.14 39.73 -3.32
N LEU A 11 68.86 40.89 -3.92
CA LEU A 11 67.51 41.49 -3.93
C LEU A 11 66.50 40.61 -4.68
N ILE A 12 66.89 40.00 -5.81
CA ILE A 12 66.06 39.04 -6.55
C ILE A 12 65.82 37.75 -5.74
N CYS A 13 66.84 37.28 -4.99
CA CYS A 13 66.71 36.14 -4.08
C CYS A 13 65.81 36.44 -2.88
N PHE A 14 65.84 37.68 -2.35
CA PHE A 14 64.93 38.11 -1.28
C PHE A 14 63.49 38.33 -1.78
N THR A 15 63.28 38.69 -3.06
CA THR A 15 61.92 38.71 -3.66
C THR A 15 61.39 37.31 -3.99
N HIS A 16 62.25 36.29 -4.00
CA HIS A 16 61.87 34.89 -4.17
C HIS A 16 61.71 34.12 -2.85
N LEU A 17 61.78 34.80 -1.70
CA LEU A 17 61.09 34.31 -0.50
C LEU A 17 59.60 34.49 -0.77
N ALA A 18 59.02 33.51 -1.47
CA ALA A 18 57.60 33.40 -1.65
C ALA A 18 56.98 33.40 -0.25
N SER A 19 56.34 34.50 0.10
CA SER A 19 55.40 34.52 1.21
C SER A 19 54.40 33.41 0.92
N SER A 20 54.46 32.32 1.68
CA SER A 20 53.36 31.37 1.79
C SER A 20 52.24 32.13 2.50
N THR A 21 51.51 32.96 1.77
CA THR A 21 50.35 33.67 2.30
C THR A 21 49.35 32.61 2.72
N THR A 22 49.15 32.43 4.03
CA THR A 22 48.10 31.57 4.56
C THR A 22 46.77 32.08 4.01
N GLN A 23 46.09 31.25 3.21
CA GLN A 23 44.82 31.58 2.57
C GLN A 23 43.68 31.40 3.57
N ASP A 24 43.65 32.27 4.57
CA ASP A 24 42.62 32.33 5.61
C ASP A 24 41.71 33.54 5.34
N PHE A 25 40.42 33.43 5.64
CA PHE A 25 39.49 34.55 5.53
C PHE A 25 38.40 34.52 6.59
N SER A 26 37.80 35.69 6.80
CA SER A 26 36.71 35.89 7.77
C SER A 26 35.68 36.85 7.20
N PHE A 27 34.43 36.42 7.18
CA PHE A 27 33.29 37.18 6.70
C PHE A 27 32.22 37.27 7.80
N ILE A 28 32.07 38.45 8.38
CA ILE A 28 30.98 38.80 9.29
C ILE A 28 29.90 39.50 8.46
N GLY A 29 29.14 38.71 7.71
CA GLY A 29 28.31 39.20 6.61
C GLY A 29 29.11 39.51 5.34
N PHE A 30 28.40 39.86 4.27
CA PHE A 30 28.92 39.80 2.90
C PHE A 30 28.73 41.07 2.06
N LYS A 31 28.27 42.18 2.63
CA LYS A 31 28.06 43.45 1.89
C LYS A 31 29.30 43.92 1.15
N GLU A 32 30.47 43.79 1.80
CA GLU A 32 31.77 44.20 1.26
C GLU A 32 32.56 43.02 0.68
N ALA A 33 32.04 41.79 0.79
CA ALA A 33 32.72 40.56 0.38
C ALA A 33 32.49 40.20 -1.09
N SER A 34 31.60 40.90 -1.80
CA SER A 34 31.21 40.58 -3.19
C SER A 34 32.39 40.40 -4.17
N PRO A 35 33.49 41.18 -4.12
CA PRO A 35 34.63 40.97 -5.02
C PRO A 35 35.40 39.67 -4.77
N ASN A 36 35.27 39.10 -3.56
CA ASN A 36 35.96 37.89 -3.12
C ASN A 36 35.10 36.63 -3.29
N LEU A 37 33.93 36.76 -3.93
CA LEU A 37 32.97 35.68 -4.09
C LEU A 37 32.58 35.52 -5.56
N ILE A 38 32.47 34.27 -5.98
CA ILE A 38 31.85 33.86 -7.24
C ILE A 38 30.45 33.40 -6.89
N LEU A 39 29.44 34.13 -7.37
CA LEU A 39 28.04 33.80 -7.22
C LEU A 39 27.49 33.30 -8.56
N SER A 40 26.79 32.16 -8.55
CA SER A 40 26.16 31.59 -9.74
C SER A 40 24.79 30.98 -9.41
N GLY A 41 24.04 30.61 -10.45
CA GLY A 41 22.64 30.24 -10.32
C GLY A 41 21.77 31.42 -9.84
N VAL A 42 20.91 31.19 -8.86
CA VAL A 42 20.08 32.25 -8.24
C VAL A 42 20.73 32.92 -7.03
N ALA A 43 21.96 32.55 -6.69
CA ALA A 43 22.62 33.07 -5.50
C ALA A 43 22.87 34.58 -5.60
N GLY A 44 22.70 35.28 -4.48
CA GLY A 44 22.89 36.73 -4.41
C GLY A 44 23.10 37.20 -2.97
N ILE A 45 23.69 38.39 -2.81
CA ILE A 45 23.83 39.04 -1.50
C ILE A 45 22.57 39.87 -1.25
N ALA A 46 21.85 39.57 -0.18
CA ALA A 46 20.67 40.33 0.24
C ALA A 46 21.08 41.70 0.82
N ASP A 47 20.15 42.67 0.84
CA ASP A 47 20.36 44.00 1.43
C ASP A 47 20.78 43.97 2.91
N THR A 48 20.48 42.89 3.61
CA THR A 48 20.90 42.65 4.99
C THR A 48 22.39 42.33 5.10
N GLY A 49 23.02 41.87 4.02
CA GLY A 49 24.39 41.38 3.97
C GLY A 49 24.55 39.87 4.09
N ALA A 50 23.46 39.10 4.08
CA ALA A 50 23.52 37.64 4.01
C ALA A 50 23.67 37.16 2.55
N ILE A 51 24.40 36.06 2.33
CA ILE A 51 24.29 35.33 1.06
C ILE A 51 22.95 34.58 1.10
N ARG A 52 22.14 34.76 0.07
CA ARG A 52 20.97 33.94 -0.23
C ARG A 52 21.35 33.01 -1.37
N LEU A 53 21.55 31.73 -1.09
CA LEU A 53 21.90 30.73 -2.10
C LEU A 53 20.71 30.40 -3.00
N THR A 54 19.51 30.31 -2.43
CA THR A 54 18.27 29.97 -3.16
C THR A 54 17.05 30.74 -2.65
N THR A 55 15.96 30.70 -3.41
CA THR A 55 14.70 31.42 -3.14
C THR A 55 13.53 30.46 -2.87
N ASP A 56 12.35 31.02 -2.64
CA ASP A 56 11.07 30.29 -2.60
C ASP A 56 10.56 29.87 -4.00
N THR A 57 11.47 29.67 -4.96
CA THR A 57 11.15 29.23 -6.31
C THR A 57 11.50 27.75 -6.45
N SER A 58 10.61 26.97 -7.04
CA SER A 58 10.83 25.53 -7.26
C SER A 58 11.98 25.27 -8.25
N ARG A 59 12.77 24.22 -7.99
CA ARG A 59 13.79 23.68 -8.90
C ARG A 59 14.87 24.67 -9.35
N MET A 60 15.43 25.42 -8.41
CA MET A 60 16.56 26.31 -8.64
C MET A 60 17.84 25.75 -8.01
N THR A 61 19.00 26.14 -8.55
CA THR A 61 20.31 25.95 -7.93
C THR A 61 20.94 27.30 -7.66
N GLY A 62 21.79 27.38 -6.65
CA GLY A 62 22.61 28.56 -6.44
C GLY A 62 23.85 28.25 -5.62
N HIS A 63 24.91 28.97 -5.97
CA HIS A 63 26.25 28.69 -5.49
C HIS A 63 26.96 29.95 -5.06
N ALA A 64 27.79 29.84 -4.03
CA ALA A 64 28.67 30.91 -3.59
C ALA A 64 30.04 30.33 -3.23
N PHE A 65 31.04 30.59 -4.06
CA PHE A 65 32.41 30.12 -3.86
C PHE A 65 33.36 31.28 -3.55
N TYR A 66 34.37 31.03 -2.73
CA TYR A 66 35.48 31.97 -2.58
C TYR A 66 36.23 32.10 -3.92
N SER A 67 36.53 33.32 -4.34
CA SER A 67 36.96 33.58 -5.72
C SER A 67 38.36 33.07 -6.05
N SER A 68 39.22 32.93 -5.05
CA SER A 68 40.58 32.43 -5.21
C SER A 68 40.67 30.97 -4.76
N PRO A 69 41.33 30.07 -5.51
CA PRO A 69 41.48 28.69 -5.09
C PRO A 69 42.43 28.59 -3.88
N ILE A 70 42.14 27.62 -3.01
CA ILE A 70 42.90 27.33 -1.81
C ILE A 70 43.85 26.17 -2.04
N ARG A 71 45.13 26.34 -1.66
CA ARG A 71 46.16 25.32 -1.79
C ARG A 71 46.09 24.30 -0.65
N PHE A 72 45.50 23.15 -0.92
CA PHE A 72 45.38 22.05 0.05
C PHE A 72 46.60 21.13 0.11
N LYS A 73 47.46 21.15 -0.92
CA LYS A 73 48.72 20.38 -0.92
C LYS A 73 49.92 21.31 -1.01
N PRO A 74 50.88 21.22 -0.06
CA PRO A 74 52.12 21.98 -0.13
C PRO A 74 52.89 21.62 -1.40
N THR A 75 53.54 22.60 -2.02
CA THR A 75 54.30 22.38 -3.25
C THR A 75 55.34 21.27 -3.07
N GLY A 76 55.31 20.27 -3.94
CA GLY A 76 56.20 19.11 -3.88
C GLY A 76 55.78 18.02 -2.88
N GLN A 77 54.63 18.16 -2.22
CA GLN A 77 54.04 17.13 -1.36
C GLN A 77 52.72 16.65 -1.95
N ASN A 78 52.48 15.33 -1.91
CA ASN A 78 51.19 14.75 -2.32
C ASN A 78 50.26 14.49 -1.13
N ARG A 79 50.38 15.28 -0.07
CA ARG A 79 49.61 15.11 1.17
C ARG A 79 48.77 16.35 1.43
N THR A 80 47.48 16.13 1.68
CA THR A 80 46.55 17.21 2.05
C THR A 80 46.86 17.74 3.45
N THR A 81 46.85 19.07 3.62
CA THR A 81 46.98 19.74 4.91
C THR A 81 45.66 19.76 5.68
N SER A 82 45.76 19.96 7.00
CA SER A 82 44.59 20.22 7.84
C SER A 82 43.88 21.50 7.39
N PHE A 83 42.57 21.59 7.67
CA PHE A 83 41.80 22.82 7.49
C PHE A 83 40.66 22.87 8.50
N SER A 84 40.14 24.07 8.74
CA SER A 84 38.98 24.30 9.57
C SER A 84 38.11 25.38 8.95
N THR A 85 36.80 25.20 9.02
CA THR A 85 35.84 26.22 8.61
C THR A 85 34.66 26.29 9.58
N SER A 86 34.09 27.48 9.72
CA SER A 86 32.87 27.69 10.47
C SER A 86 31.96 28.67 9.75
N PHE A 87 30.67 28.38 9.70
CA PHE A 87 29.70 29.21 9.00
C PHE A 87 28.34 29.12 9.66
N VAL A 88 27.52 30.14 9.44
CA VAL A 88 26.19 30.26 10.05
C VAL A 88 25.12 30.14 8.98
N ILE A 89 24.21 29.21 9.20
CA ILE A 89 23.19 28.78 8.25
C ILE A 89 21.81 29.17 8.77
N VAL A 90 20.92 29.49 7.83
CA VAL A 90 19.47 29.44 8.05
C VAL A 90 18.81 28.84 6.81
N MET A 91 17.91 27.87 7.01
CA MET A 91 17.04 27.36 5.96
C MET A 91 15.60 27.70 6.30
N VAL A 92 14.93 28.42 5.40
CA VAL A 92 13.56 28.91 5.59
C VAL A 92 12.67 28.28 4.51
N PRO A 93 11.84 27.30 4.86
CA PRO A 93 10.96 26.66 3.90
C PRO A 93 9.80 27.57 3.50
N GLU A 94 9.31 27.44 2.26
CA GLU A 94 8.15 28.19 1.76
C GLU A 94 6.89 27.84 2.56
N TYR A 95 6.71 26.54 2.83
CA TYR A 95 5.64 26.00 3.67
C TYR A 95 6.26 25.48 4.96
N VAL A 96 5.63 25.79 6.09
CA VAL A 96 6.10 25.32 7.41
C VAL A 96 6.24 23.79 7.36
N THR A 97 7.44 23.29 7.67
CA THR A 97 7.86 21.86 7.66
C THR A 97 7.75 21.14 6.31
N LEU A 98 7.63 21.87 5.21
CA LEU A 98 7.51 21.33 3.86
C LEU A 98 8.46 22.12 2.96
N GLY A 99 9.75 21.80 3.09
CA GLY A 99 10.85 22.44 2.40
C GLY A 99 11.65 21.48 1.53
N GLY A 100 12.83 21.93 1.13
CA GLY A 100 13.80 21.12 0.41
C GLY A 100 14.64 21.89 -0.61
N HIS A 101 15.77 21.34 -1.05
CA HIS A 101 16.31 20.03 -0.63
C HIS A 101 17.44 20.16 0.39
N GLY A 102 18.13 21.29 0.43
CA GLY A 102 19.19 21.51 1.40
C GLY A 102 20.31 22.33 0.80
N LEU A 103 21.42 22.32 1.52
CA LEU A 103 22.66 22.93 1.07
C LEU A 103 23.85 22.07 1.47
N ALA A 104 24.98 22.31 0.82
CA ALA A 104 26.24 21.69 1.17
C ALA A 104 27.36 22.72 1.21
N PHE A 105 28.25 22.58 2.19
CA PHE A 105 29.60 23.14 2.10
C PHE A 105 30.42 22.23 1.19
N ALA A 106 31.05 22.80 0.16
CA ALA A 106 31.72 22.02 -0.87
C ALA A 106 33.17 22.49 -1.08
N ILE A 107 34.06 21.51 -1.30
CA ILE A 107 35.43 21.69 -1.77
C ILE A 107 35.54 20.99 -3.12
N THR A 108 35.70 21.76 -4.19
CA THR A 108 35.60 21.29 -5.58
C THR A 108 36.81 21.72 -6.40
N SER A 109 37.10 21.02 -7.49
CA SER A 109 38.18 21.42 -8.42
C SER A 109 37.87 22.68 -9.22
N THR A 110 36.59 23.06 -9.32
CA THR A 110 36.10 24.25 -10.04
C THR A 110 34.94 24.89 -9.28
N PRO A 111 34.82 26.23 -9.26
CA PRO A 111 33.66 26.91 -8.69
C PRO A 111 32.49 26.96 -9.69
N ASP A 112 32.71 26.56 -10.94
CA ASP A 112 31.68 26.56 -11.98
C ASP A 112 30.86 25.27 -11.97
N LEU A 113 29.65 25.36 -11.40
CA LEU A 113 28.69 24.26 -11.28
C LEU A 113 27.44 24.49 -12.17
N GLN A 114 27.58 25.16 -13.32
CA GLN A 114 26.45 25.50 -14.20
C GLN A 114 25.59 24.32 -14.67
N ASN A 115 26.17 23.12 -14.78
CA ASN A 115 25.46 21.91 -15.23
C ASN A 115 24.91 21.06 -14.06
N SER A 116 24.96 21.59 -12.83
CA SER A 116 24.38 20.92 -11.67
C SER A 116 22.86 20.91 -11.74
N LEU A 117 22.27 19.86 -11.17
CA LEU A 117 20.82 19.71 -11.11
C LEU A 117 20.27 20.22 -9.77
N PRO A 118 19.01 20.70 -9.76
CA PRO A 118 18.32 21.05 -8.54
C PRO A 118 17.81 19.79 -7.82
N SER A 119 17.02 19.98 -6.76
CA SER A 119 16.40 18.88 -6.00
C SER A 119 17.47 18.00 -5.33
N GLN A 120 17.44 16.68 -5.50
CA GLN A 120 18.25 15.74 -4.72
C GLN A 120 19.75 15.86 -5.00
N TYR A 121 20.14 16.60 -6.05
CA TYR A 121 21.53 16.76 -6.43
C TYR A 121 22.24 17.91 -5.69
N LEU A 122 21.53 18.63 -4.81
CA LEU A 122 22.03 19.76 -3.99
C LEU A 122 22.76 20.87 -4.77
N GLY A 123 22.60 20.91 -6.11
CA GLY A 123 23.39 21.79 -6.98
C GLY A 123 24.87 21.38 -7.11
N LEU A 124 25.26 20.17 -6.73
CA LEU A 124 26.65 19.68 -6.82
C LEU A 124 26.93 18.89 -8.09
N LEU A 125 26.07 17.93 -8.43
CA LEU A 125 26.28 16.99 -9.53
C LEU A 125 25.19 17.07 -10.61
N ASN A 126 25.49 16.45 -11.75
CA ASN A 126 24.54 16.18 -12.83
C ASN A 126 24.08 14.71 -12.80
N SER A 127 22.93 14.41 -13.39
CA SER A 127 22.30 13.09 -13.52
C SER A 127 23.18 11.98 -14.12
N SER A 128 24.24 12.32 -14.85
CA SER A 128 25.17 11.32 -15.36
C SER A 128 26.13 10.88 -14.25
N ARG A 129 25.74 9.85 -13.49
CA ARG A 129 26.58 9.09 -12.54
C ARG A 129 27.93 8.59 -13.13
N ALA A 130 28.16 8.77 -14.44
CA ALA A 130 29.17 8.08 -15.21
C ALA A 130 30.26 8.97 -15.84
N ASN A 131 30.26 10.30 -15.68
CA ASN A 131 31.26 11.11 -16.40
C ASN A 131 31.73 12.41 -15.76
N PHE A 132 31.73 12.48 -14.43
CA PHE A 132 32.51 13.50 -13.73
C PHE A 132 33.59 12.82 -12.89
N SER A 133 34.84 13.05 -13.30
CA SER A 133 36.00 13.07 -12.41
C SER A 133 35.86 14.25 -11.42
N SER A 134 34.71 14.39 -10.76
CA SER A 134 34.49 15.44 -9.77
C SER A 134 35.15 14.97 -8.49
N ASN A 135 36.44 15.25 -8.41
CA ASN A 135 37.18 15.26 -7.16
C ASN A 135 36.55 16.33 -6.27
N PHE A 136 35.67 15.93 -5.35
CA PHE A 136 35.04 16.83 -4.41
C PHE A 136 34.83 16.18 -3.05
N LEU A 137 34.81 17.03 -2.05
CA LEU A 137 34.26 16.74 -0.73
C LEU A 137 33.07 17.69 -0.54
N ALA A 138 31.95 17.17 -0.07
CA ALA A 138 30.87 17.99 0.45
C ALA A 138 30.45 17.54 1.84
N VAL A 139 30.01 18.50 2.65
CA VAL A 139 29.28 18.24 3.89
C VAL A 139 27.88 18.78 3.66
N GLU A 140 26.94 17.87 3.46
CA GLU A 140 25.55 18.18 3.16
C GLU A 140 24.73 18.38 4.44
N PHE A 141 23.72 19.22 4.30
CA PHE A 141 22.70 19.52 5.28
C PHE A 141 21.37 19.32 4.58
N ASP A 142 20.93 18.05 4.54
CA ASP A 142 19.80 17.62 3.74
C ASP A 142 18.51 17.63 4.58
N THR A 143 17.45 18.16 3.97
CA THR A 143 16.11 18.32 4.55
C THR A 143 15.06 17.46 3.85
N VAL A 144 15.49 16.55 2.98
CA VAL A 144 14.64 15.63 2.23
C VAL A 144 15.25 14.24 2.32
N ARG A 145 14.42 13.21 2.28
CA ARG A 145 14.87 11.82 2.19
C ARG A 145 14.71 11.32 0.77
N ASP A 146 15.81 11.20 0.04
CA ASP A 146 15.86 10.56 -1.27
C ASP A 146 16.29 9.09 -1.13
N LEU A 147 15.52 8.19 -1.73
CA LEU A 147 15.79 6.75 -1.68
C LEU A 147 16.82 6.32 -2.72
N ASP A 148 17.07 7.12 -3.76
CA ASP A 148 18.08 6.82 -4.79
C ASP A 148 19.51 7.10 -4.31
N PHE A 149 19.66 7.79 -3.17
CA PHE A 149 20.92 8.13 -2.51
C PHE A 149 21.07 7.55 -1.09
N ASP A 150 20.18 6.61 -0.71
CA ASP A 150 20.21 5.91 0.57
C ASP A 150 20.14 6.83 1.82
N ASP A 151 19.37 7.91 1.71
CA ASP A 151 19.20 8.87 2.81
C ASP A 151 18.57 8.21 4.04
N ILE A 152 19.22 8.46 5.19
CA ILE A 152 18.83 7.87 6.47
C ILE A 152 17.50 8.43 7.00
N ASN A 153 17.21 9.70 6.73
CA ASN A 153 15.97 10.40 7.05
C ASN A 153 15.90 11.74 6.29
N ASP A 154 14.84 12.53 6.54
CA ASP A 154 14.58 13.85 5.95
C ASP A 154 15.20 15.02 6.72
N ASN A 155 16.17 14.76 7.60
CA ASN A 155 16.84 15.78 8.42
C ASN A 155 18.20 15.25 8.89
N HIS A 156 19.20 15.27 8.00
CA HIS A 156 20.51 14.70 8.28
C HIS A 156 21.67 15.58 7.83
N VAL A 157 22.84 15.25 8.37
CA VAL A 157 24.13 15.78 7.95
C VAL A 157 24.94 14.62 7.39
N GLY A 158 25.50 14.83 6.20
CA GLY A 158 26.24 13.82 5.45
C GLY A 158 27.65 14.27 5.09
N ILE A 159 28.51 13.31 4.77
CA ILE A 159 29.86 13.54 4.22
C ILE A 159 29.94 12.82 2.88
N ASP A 160 30.07 13.61 1.83
CA ASP A 160 30.01 13.18 0.44
C ASP A 160 31.40 13.25 -0.17
N ILE A 161 31.84 12.15 -0.76
CA ILE A 161 33.16 12.09 -1.41
C ILE A 161 32.97 11.52 -2.81
N ASN A 162 33.10 12.39 -3.80
CA ASN A 162 32.95 12.04 -5.22
C ASN A 162 31.59 11.38 -5.58
N SER A 163 30.60 11.46 -4.69
CA SER A 163 29.26 10.88 -4.81
C SER A 163 28.28 11.68 -3.96
N LEU A 164 27.00 11.69 -4.32
CA LEU A 164 25.91 12.22 -3.48
C LEU A 164 25.40 11.17 -2.47
N GLU A 165 25.76 9.90 -2.66
CA GLU A 165 25.56 8.90 -1.61
C GLU A 165 26.61 9.15 -0.52
N SER A 166 26.13 9.61 0.63
CA SER A 166 26.93 9.94 1.79
C SER A 166 27.82 8.78 2.22
N SER A 167 29.14 9.00 2.33
CA SER A 167 30.07 8.02 2.90
C SER A 167 29.78 7.73 4.36
N THR A 168 29.26 8.73 5.08
CA THR A 168 28.66 8.58 6.41
C THR A 168 27.70 9.72 6.67
N SER A 169 26.60 9.43 7.36
CA SER A 169 25.58 10.41 7.71
C SER A 169 25.07 10.22 9.14
N THR A 170 24.42 11.24 9.69
CA THR A 170 23.79 11.19 11.02
C THR A 170 22.60 12.14 11.10
N PRO A 171 21.52 11.80 11.84
CA PRO A 171 20.42 12.72 12.05
C PRO A 171 20.91 14.03 12.66
N ALA A 172 20.44 15.15 12.11
CA ALA A 172 20.88 16.47 12.48
C ALA A 172 20.63 16.75 13.98
N GLY A 173 21.63 17.33 14.64
CA GLY A 173 21.59 17.57 16.06
C GLY A 173 22.86 18.20 16.58
N TYR A 174 22.91 18.43 17.89
CA TYR A 174 24.08 19.03 18.53
C TYR A 174 24.27 18.45 19.93
N PHE A 175 25.50 18.51 20.42
CA PHE A 175 25.85 18.10 21.78
C PHE A 175 25.95 19.30 22.70
N LEU A 176 25.26 19.22 23.84
CA LEU A 176 25.42 20.16 24.95
C LEU A 176 26.73 19.89 25.70
N ALA A 177 27.15 20.84 26.55
CA ALA A 177 28.36 20.70 27.37
C ALA A 177 28.33 19.47 28.30
N ASN A 178 27.15 18.98 28.66
CA ASN A 178 26.95 17.76 29.45
C ASN A 178 26.90 16.46 28.61
N SER A 179 27.33 16.51 27.35
CA SER A 179 27.33 15.38 26.39
C SER A 179 25.94 14.85 26.00
N THR A 180 24.86 15.56 26.32
CA THR A 180 23.51 15.21 25.84
C THR A 180 23.35 15.65 24.38
N LYS A 181 22.97 14.72 23.48
CA LYS A 181 22.54 15.06 22.11
C LYS A 181 21.14 15.67 22.13
N LYS A 182 20.96 16.80 21.47
CA LYS A 182 19.67 17.44 21.17
C LYS A 182 19.44 17.41 19.67
N GLU A 183 18.21 17.18 19.27
CA GLU A 183 17.79 17.24 17.88
C GLU A 183 17.82 18.68 17.38
N LEU A 184 18.16 18.84 16.10
CA LEU A 184 18.15 20.12 15.40
C LEU A 184 17.41 19.89 14.08
N PHE A 185 16.32 20.62 13.87
CA PHE A 185 15.60 20.60 12.60
C PHE A 185 16.21 21.65 11.68
N LEU A 186 16.86 21.19 10.62
CA LEU A 186 17.63 22.01 9.68
C LEU A 186 16.74 23.06 8.98
N ASP A 187 15.50 22.70 8.65
CA ASP A 187 14.50 23.54 7.98
C ASP A 187 13.62 24.37 8.94
N SER A 188 13.99 24.45 10.23
CA SER A 188 13.18 25.15 11.23
C SER A 188 13.11 26.68 11.07
N GLY A 189 13.90 27.26 10.17
CA GLY A 189 14.09 28.71 10.07
C GLY A 189 14.92 29.31 11.23
N GLN A 190 15.43 28.49 12.14
CA GLN A 190 16.31 28.93 13.22
C GLN A 190 17.76 29.06 12.73
N VAL A 191 18.49 29.97 13.36
CA VAL A 191 19.91 30.18 13.09
C VAL A 191 20.71 29.10 13.81
N PHE A 192 21.62 28.45 13.09
CA PHE A 192 22.61 27.56 13.67
C PHE A 192 23.96 27.72 12.99
N GLN A 193 25.01 27.34 13.71
CA GLN A 193 26.38 27.38 13.25
C GLN A 193 26.90 25.96 13.02
N ALA A 194 27.69 25.80 11.96
CA ALA A 194 28.40 24.58 11.64
C ALA A 194 29.90 24.80 11.71
N TRP A 195 30.63 23.77 12.13
CA TRP A 195 32.09 23.68 12.08
C TRP A 195 32.48 22.40 11.37
N ILE A 196 33.45 22.49 10.46
CA ILE A 196 34.05 21.36 9.76
C ILE A 196 35.55 21.44 9.97
N ASP A 197 36.13 20.43 10.62
CA ASP A 197 37.55 20.36 10.95
C ASP A 197 38.16 19.09 10.37
N TYR A 198 39.16 19.23 9.49
CA TYR A 198 39.96 18.13 8.99
C TYR A 198 41.34 18.12 9.65
N ASP A 199 41.67 17.02 10.32
CA ASP A 199 42.99 16.75 10.87
C ASP A 199 43.73 15.79 9.92
N SER A 200 44.73 16.31 9.19
CA SER A 200 45.50 15.53 8.22
C SER A 200 46.46 14.52 8.84
N ASP A 201 46.85 14.68 10.10
CA ASP A 201 47.70 13.73 10.83
C ASP A 201 46.90 12.53 11.31
N LYS A 202 45.68 12.78 11.79
CA LYS A 202 44.75 11.71 12.18
C LYS A 202 43.91 11.18 11.01
N LYS A 203 43.95 11.86 9.85
CA LYS A 203 43.10 11.58 8.69
C LYS A 203 41.63 11.53 9.10
N ARG A 204 41.16 12.58 9.76
CA ARG A 204 39.82 12.61 10.36
C ARG A 204 39.11 13.93 10.06
N LEU A 205 37.92 13.83 9.48
CA LEU A 205 36.98 14.94 9.29
C LEU A 205 35.95 14.93 10.42
N ASN A 206 35.72 16.08 11.04
CA ASN A 206 34.73 16.26 12.10
C ASN A 206 33.74 17.35 11.70
N VAL A 207 32.46 17.08 11.91
CA VAL A 207 31.37 18.04 11.71
C VAL A 207 30.68 18.29 13.05
N LYS A 208 30.47 19.55 13.40
CA LYS A 208 29.77 19.97 14.62
C LYS A 208 28.71 21.00 14.28
N LEU A 209 27.55 20.93 14.94
CA LEU A 209 26.49 21.93 14.85
C LEU A 209 26.14 22.51 16.21
N SER A 210 25.65 23.74 16.26
CA SER A 210 25.12 24.35 17.48
C SER A 210 24.19 25.52 17.13
N PRO A 211 23.05 25.71 17.84
CA PRO A 211 22.28 26.94 17.76
C PRO A 211 22.94 28.11 18.53
N PHE A 212 24.11 27.90 19.11
CA PHE A 212 24.85 28.90 19.90
C PHE A 212 26.17 29.31 19.22
N SER A 213 26.75 30.42 19.67
CA SER A 213 28.06 30.89 19.18
C SER A 213 29.23 30.00 19.63
N GLU A 214 29.02 29.16 20.64
CA GLU A 214 30.06 28.29 21.20
C GLU A 214 30.14 26.96 20.43
N LYS A 215 31.35 26.62 19.99
CA LYS A 215 31.65 25.34 19.33
C LYS A 215 31.51 24.18 20.32
N PRO A 216 30.71 23.14 20.00
CA PRO A 216 30.59 21.97 20.85
C PRO A 216 31.91 21.22 21.04
N LYS A 217 32.09 20.60 22.22
CA LYS A 217 33.24 19.74 22.48
C LYS A 217 33.17 18.45 21.65
N LEU A 218 32.01 17.80 21.63
CA LEU A 218 31.77 16.57 20.88
C LEU A 218 31.36 16.88 19.44
N SER A 219 31.84 16.04 18.52
CA SER A 219 31.42 16.09 17.12
C SER A 219 30.05 15.47 16.93
N LEU A 220 29.24 16.05 16.04
CA LEU A 220 27.99 15.44 15.60
C LEU A 220 28.30 14.21 14.72
N LEU A 221 29.26 14.38 13.81
CA LEU A 221 29.71 13.37 12.85
C LEU A 221 31.24 13.39 12.80
N SER A 222 31.84 12.21 12.77
CA SER A 222 33.29 12.03 12.63
C SER A 222 33.55 10.93 11.61
N TYR A 223 34.45 11.17 10.66
CA TYR A 223 34.76 10.23 9.61
C TYR A 223 36.27 10.13 9.42
N ASP A 224 36.81 8.91 9.49
CA ASP A 224 38.22 8.63 9.24
C ASP A 224 38.45 8.46 7.74
N VAL A 225 39.10 9.44 7.13
CA VAL A 225 39.32 9.50 5.68
C VAL A 225 40.63 10.23 5.35
N ASP A 226 41.37 9.67 4.40
CA ASP A 226 42.47 10.37 3.75
C ASP A 226 41.95 11.19 2.57
N LEU A 227 42.00 12.52 2.67
CA LEU A 227 41.59 13.41 1.59
C LEU A 227 42.69 13.66 0.54
N SER A 228 43.90 13.13 0.74
CA SER A 228 45.00 13.25 -0.23
C SER A 228 44.69 12.71 -1.63
N PRO A 229 44.01 11.55 -1.81
CA PRO A 229 43.60 11.09 -3.14
C PRO A 229 42.41 11.87 -3.73
N VAL A 230 41.64 12.57 -2.88
CA VAL A 230 40.45 13.32 -3.32
C VAL A 230 40.85 14.70 -3.82
N PHE A 231 41.72 15.41 -3.11
CA PHE A 231 42.04 16.81 -3.45
C PHE A 231 43.15 16.94 -4.51
N GLY A 232 42.99 17.94 -5.37
CA GLY A 232 44.09 18.49 -6.16
C GLY A 232 45.02 19.37 -5.31
N ASP A 233 46.02 19.97 -5.95
CA ASP A 233 46.92 20.90 -5.27
C ASP A 233 46.19 22.14 -4.77
N GLU A 234 45.29 22.66 -5.61
CA GLU A 234 44.45 23.81 -5.35
C GLU A 234 42.99 23.46 -5.63
N MET A 235 42.08 23.88 -4.75
CA MET A 235 40.65 23.58 -4.83
C MET A 235 39.86 24.82 -4.43
N TYR A 236 38.61 24.93 -4.89
CA TYR A 236 37.70 26.00 -4.51
C TYR A 236 36.84 25.56 -3.32
N VAL A 237 36.60 26.48 -2.39
CA VAL A 237 35.72 26.26 -1.25
C VAL A 237 34.50 27.14 -1.37
N GLY A 238 33.33 26.63 -0.98
CA GLY A 238 32.10 27.38 -1.12
C GLY A 238 30.88 26.62 -0.65
N PHE A 239 29.72 27.10 -1.10
CA PHE A 239 28.43 26.54 -0.79
C PHE A 239 27.65 26.28 -2.07
N SER A 240 26.92 25.18 -2.07
CA SER A 240 25.92 24.85 -3.06
C SER A 240 24.59 24.62 -2.36
N ALA A 241 23.49 25.07 -2.95
CA ALA A 241 22.15 24.75 -2.47
C ALA A 241 21.21 24.56 -3.65
N SER A 242 20.13 23.83 -3.39
CA SER A 242 19.07 23.70 -4.39
C SER A 242 17.68 23.61 -3.78
N THR A 243 16.68 23.85 -4.63
CA THR A 243 15.27 23.70 -4.26
C THR A 243 14.60 22.55 -4.99
N GLY A 244 13.63 21.95 -4.32
CA GLY A 244 12.75 20.94 -4.89
C GLY A 244 11.49 21.51 -5.52
N LEU A 245 10.45 20.68 -5.58
CA LEU A 245 9.08 21.14 -5.82
C LEU A 245 8.59 22.04 -4.67
N LEU A 246 8.93 21.67 -3.44
CA LEU A 246 8.73 22.47 -2.24
C LEU A 246 9.99 23.28 -2.00
N ALA A 247 9.92 24.59 -2.20
CA ALA A 247 11.10 25.44 -2.20
C ALA A 247 11.50 25.86 -0.78
N SER A 248 12.79 26.15 -0.60
CA SER A 248 13.34 26.69 0.64
C SER A 248 14.40 27.72 0.31
N SER A 249 14.40 28.83 1.05
CA SER A 249 15.47 29.83 0.96
C SER A 249 16.61 29.43 1.88
N HIS A 250 17.81 29.29 1.34
CA HIS A 250 19.00 28.89 2.07
C HIS A 250 19.95 30.09 2.21
N TYR A 251 20.34 30.42 3.44
CA TYR A 251 21.14 31.61 3.74
C TYR A 251 22.44 31.24 4.46
N ILE A 252 23.51 31.95 4.10
CA ILE A 252 24.77 32.00 4.86
C ILE A 252 24.92 33.40 5.44
N LEU A 253 25.03 33.50 6.76
CA LEU A 253 25.08 34.78 7.48
C LEU A 253 26.52 35.25 7.76
N GLY A 254 27.45 34.32 7.87
CA GLY A 254 28.87 34.58 8.04
C GLY A 254 29.68 33.30 7.81
N TRP A 255 30.96 33.45 7.50
CA TRP A 255 31.83 32.35 7.11
C TRP A 255 33.30 32.66 7.39
N ASN A 256 33.95 31.77 8.13
CA ASN A 256 35.38 31.80 8.40
C ASN A 256 36.04 30.51 7.89
N PHE A 257 37.24 30.63 7.37
CA PHE A 257 38.04 29.51 6.86
C PHE A 257 39.51 29.70 7.26
N ASN A 258 40.16 28.62 7.67
CA ASN A 258 41.54 28.63 8.14
C ASN A 258 42.27 27.34 7.73
N MET A 259 43.46 27.47 7.13
CA MET A 259 44.31 26.34 6.71
C MET A 259 45.35 25.92 7.76
N SER A 260 45.67 26.81 8.70
CA SER A 260 46.81 26.63 9.63
C SER A 260 46.39 26.37 11.07
N GLY A 261 45.09 26.44 11.36
CA GLY A 261 44.55 26.31 12.70
C GLY A 261 43.04 26.18 12.73
N GLU A 262 42.45 26.51 13.88
CA GLU A 262 41.00 26.42 14.09
C GLU A 262 40.30 27.68 13.55
N ALA A 263 39.22 27.49 12.79
CA ALA A 263 38.37 28.59 12.34
C ALA A 263 37.65 29.23 13.54
N LEU A 264 37.66 30.57 13.56
CA LEU A 264 37.04 31.34 14.62
C LEU A 264 35.52 31.15 14.62
N SER A 265 34.94 30.86 15.78
CA SER A 265 33.48 30.83 15.90
C SER A 265 32.88 32.22 15.73
N LEU A 266 31.73 32.29 15.06
CA LEU A 266 31.01 33.53 14.79
C LEU A 266 30.06 33.86 15.95
N SER A 267 30.05 35.13 16.35
CA SER A 267 29.10 35.65 17.32
C SER A 267 27.74 35.86 16.65
N LEU A 268 26.76 35.01 16.96
CA LEU A 268 25.44 35.06 16.31
C LEU A 268 24.75 36.45 16.40
N PRO A 269 24.82 37.20 17.51
CA PRO A 269 24.20 38.52 17.60
C PRO A 269 24.77 39.59 16.66
N SER A 270 26.01 39.45 16.19
CA SER A 270 26.65 40.43 15.28
C SER A 270 26.37 40.17 13.80
N LEU A 271 25.69 39.08 13.47
CA LEU A 271 25.47 38.67 12.09
C LEU A 271 24.29 39.41 11.43
N PRO A 272 24.27 39.47 10.08
CA PRO A 272 23.12 39.95 9.33
C PRO A 272 21.81 39.32 9.78
N ARG A 273 20.77 40.13 9.91
CA ARG A 273 19.42 39.62 10.14
C ARG A 273 18.88 39.02 8.83
N LEU A 274 17.99 38.05 8.97
CA LEU A 274 17.29 37.49 7.82
C LEU A 274 16.41 38.57 7.16
N PRO A 275 16.30 38.56 5.81
CA PRO A 275 15.28 39.34 5.12
C PRO A 275 13.91 39.01 5.71
N ARG A 276 13.10 40.05 5.97
CA ARG A 276 11.76 39.82 6.52
C ARG A 276 10.92 39.09 5.46
N PRO A 277 10.27 37.97 5.81
CA PRO A 277 9.39 37.29 4.87
C PRO A 277 8.27 38.24 4.44
N ASN A 278 7.98 38.25 3.14
CA ASN A 278 6.89 39.05 2.61
C ASN A 278 5.57 38.43 3.08
N LYS A 279 4.90 39.08 4.03
CA LYS A 279 3.63 38.60 4.65
C LYS A 279 2.49 38.36 3.65
N ASN A 280 2.66 38.78 2.40
CA ASN A 280 1.65 38.73 1.35
C ASN A 280 1.66 37.44 0.53
N LYS A 281 2.68 36.58 0.64
CA LYS A 281 2.65 35.25 0.01
C LYS A 281 2.04 34.24 0.98
N LYS A 282 0.71 34.17 1.00
CA LYS A 282 0.03 32.93 1.38
C LYS A 282 -0.28 32.23 0.06
N SER A 283 0.20 31.02 -0.13
CA SER A 283 -0.19 30.13 -1.22
C SER A 283 -1.16 29.08 -0.68
N PRO A 284 -2.40 29.46 -0.28
CA PRO A 284 -3.39 28.50 0.21
C PRO A 284 -3.82 27.51 -0.88
N GLY A 285 -3.47 27.78 -2.15
CA GLY A 285 -3.87 26.97 -3.31
C GLY A 285 -3.41 25.51 -3.25
N LEU A 286 -2.20 25.22 -2.75
CA LEU A 286 -1.69 23.85 -2.69
C LEU A 286 -2.38 23.04 -1.58
N ILE A 287 -2.55 23.64 -0.40
CA ILE A 287 -3.28 23.02 0.73
C ILE A 287 -4.75 22.79 0.36
N LEU A 288 -5.41 23.80 -0.23
CA LEU A 288 -6.80 23.68 -0.70
C LEU A 288 -6.93 22.64 -1.81
N GLY A 289 -6.00 22.60 -2.76
CA GLY A 289 -6.01 21.65 -3.88
C GLY A 289 -5.84 20.20 -3.43
N VAL A 290 -4.88 19.92 -2.54
CA VAL A 290 -4.65 18.56 -2.00
C VAL A 290 -5.83 18.13 -1.12
N SER A 291 -6.34 19.02 -0.27
CA SER A 291 -7.50 18.74 0.58
C SER A 291 -8.76 18.44 -0.24
N LEU A 292 -9.01 19.22 -1.30
CA LEU A 292 -10.14 19.00 -2.20
C LEU A 292 -10.01 17.69 -2.98
N SER A 293 -8.79 17.37 -3.47
CA SER A 293 -8.51 16.13 -4.20
C SER A 293 -8.69 14.88 -3.32
N CYS A 294 -8.14 14.88 -2.10
CA CYS A 294 -8.31 13.77 -1.16
C CYS A 294 -9.79 13.60 -0.77
N SER A 295 -10.50 14.70 -0.54
CA SER A 295 -11.94 14.65 -0.23
C SER A 295 -12.74 14.05 -1.38
N LEU A 296 -12.44 14.43 -2.62
CA LEU A 296 -13.07 13.87 -3.82
C LEU A 296 -12.80 12.36 -3.96
N LEU A 297 -11.56 11.91 -3.72
CA LEU A 297 -11.22 10.47 -3.74
C LEU A 297 -11.94 9.68 -2.65
N ILE A 298 -12.06 10.21 -1.45
CA ILE A 298 -12.81 9.55 -0.37
C ILE A 298 -14.29 9.44 -0.74
N ILE A 299 -14.88 10.51 -1.30
CA ILE A 299 -16.28 10.52 -1.74
C ILE A 299 -16.49 9.49 -2.85
N THR A 300 -15.61 9.40 -3.85
CA THR A 300 -15.77 8.41 -4.93
C THR A 300 -15.69 6.97 -4.43
N VAL A 301 -14.79 6.68 -3.48
CA VAL A 301 -14.69 5.36 -2.84
C VAL A 301 -15.95 5.04 -2.03
N LEU A 302 -16.48 6.01 -1.26
CA LEU A 302 -17.72 5.82 -0.49
C LEU A 302 -18.92 5.58 -1.40
N VAL A 303 -19.05 6.36 -2.48
CA VAL A 303 -20.13 6.19 -3.47
C VAL A 303 -20.02 4.82 -4.15
N ALA A 304 -18.81 4.41 -4.54
CA ALA A 304 -18.58 3.08 -5.12
C ALA A 304 -18.93 1.96 -4.13
N ALA A 305 -18.57 2.10 -2.86
CA ALA A 305 -18.91 1.14 -1.81
C ALA A 305 -20.43 1.05 -1.60
N VAL A 306 -21.14 2.18 -1.50
CA VAL A 306 -22.60 2.22 -1.37
C VAL A 306 -23.27 1.57 -2.59
N MET A 307 -22.83 1.89 -3.81
CA MET A 307 -23.36 1.26 -5.01
C MET A 307 -23.13 -0.26 -5.02
N PHE A 308 -21.97 -0.71 -4.55
CA PHE A 308 -21.66 -2.14 -4.41
C PHE A 308 -22.61 -2.83 -3.41
N PHE A 309 -22.86 -2.22 -2.24
CA PHE A 309 -23.79 -2.76 -1.25
C PHE A 309 -25.25 -2.77 -1.76
N ILE A 310 -25.70 -1.73 -2.46
CA ILE A 310 -27.05 -1.69 -3.05
C ILE A 310 -27.19 -2.78 -4.12
N LYS A 311 -26.19 -2.96 -4.98
CA LYS A 311 -26.21 -4.02 -6.00
C LYS A 311 -26.29 -5.40 -5.35
N ARG A 312 -25.49 -5.64 -4.30
CA ARG A 312 -25.50 -6.90 -3.55
C ARG A 312 -26.82 -7.15 -2.81
N ALA A 313 -27.47 -6.10 -2.31
CA ALA A 313 -28.78 -6.22 -1.65
C ALA A 313 -29.94 -6.44 -2.64
N LYS A 314 -29.78 -6.02 -3.91
CA LYS A 314 -30.78 -6.22 -4.95
C LYS A 314 -30.69 -7.62 -5.61
N ASP A 315 -29.56 -8.30 -5.46
CA ASP A 315 -29.32 -9.70 -5.90
C ASP A 315 -29.87 -10.76 -4.93
N ASP A 316 -30.58 -10.36 -3.87
CA ASP A 316 -31.32 -11.28 -3.01
C ASP A 316 -32.63 -11.67 -3.74
N ASP A 317 -32.82 -12.96 -4.04
CA ASP A 317 -33.98 -13.50 -4.78
C ASP A 317 -35.30 -13.03 -4.14
N ARG A 318 -35.92 -11.99 -4.70
CA ARG A 318 -37.18 -11.43 -4.19
C ARG A 318 -38.33 -12.36 -4.58
N VAL A 319 -38.96 -12.96 -3.57
CA VAL A 319 -40.24 -13.69 -3.70
C VAL A 319 -41.31 -12.72 -4.23
N GLU A 320 -41.96 -13.06 -5.34
CA GLU A 320 -43.03 -12.25 -5.91
C GLU A 320 -44.37 -12.53 -5.21
N GLU A 321 -45.26 -11.53 -5.10
CA GLU A 321 -46.51 -11.63 -4.30
C GLU A 321 -47.44 -12.76 -4.79
N TRP A 322 -47.41 -13.10 -6.08
CA TRP A 322 -48.20 -14.20 -6.63
C TRP A 322 -47.64 -15.59 -6.28
N GLU A 323 -46.35 -15.70 -5.92
CA GLU A 323 -45.73 -16.96 -5.47
C GLU A 323 -46.20 -17.34 -4.05
N LEU A 324 -46.67 -16.37 -3.25
CA LEU A 324 -47.21 -16.60 -1.90
C LEU A 324 -48.62 -17.17 -1.91
N GLU A 325 -49.39 -16.94 -2.99
CA GLU A 325 -50.81 -17.24 -3.02
C GLU A 325 -51.12 -18.62 -3.64
N PHE A 326 -50.39 -19.04 -4.71
CA PHE A 326 -50.79 -20.25 -5.47
C PHE A 326 -49.66 -21.09 -6.11
N GLY A 327 -48.38 -20.92 -5.73
CA GLY A 327 -47.28 -21.73 -6.30
C GLY A 327 -47.14 -23.12 -5.67
N PRO A 328 -46.64 -24.16 -6.40
CA PRO A 328 -46.19 -25.40 -5.75
C PRO A 328 -45.15 -25.05 -4.69
N HIS A 329 -45.24 -25.62 -3.49
CA HIS A 329 -44.35 -25.28 -2.38
C HIS A 329 -42.87 -25.37 -2.80
N ARG A 330 -42.24 -24.20 -3.01
CA ARG A 330 -40.82 -24.09 -3.25
C ARG A 330 -40.13 -24.23 -1.90
N PHE A 331 -39.34 -25.29 -1.76
CA PHE A 331 -38.46 -25.43 -0.61
C PHE A 331 -37.26 -24.53 -0.80
N ALA A 332 -36.92 -23.75 0.24
CA ALA A 332 -35.68 -22.99 0.23
C ALA A 332 -34.50 -23.96 0.07
N TYR A 333 -33.41 -23.53 -0.57
CA TYR A 333 -32.22 -24.39 -0.72
C TYR A 333 -31.75 -24.97 0.62
N ARG A 334 -31.87 -24.20 1.71
CA ARG A 334 -31.56 -24.65 3.07
C ARG A 334 -32.45 -25.81 3.54
N GLU A 335 -33.72 -25.80 3.17
CA GLU A 335 -34.68 -26.87 3.48
C GLU A 335 -34.40 -28.11 2.66
N LEU A 336 -34.16 -27.96 1.34
CA LEU A 336 -33.75 -29.08 0.48
C LEU A 336 -32.43 -29.70 0.96
N LYS A 337 -31.45 -28.86 1.31
CA LYS A 337 -30.18 -29.31 1.89
C LYS A 337 -30.39 -30.03 3.22
N LYS A 338 -31.35 -29.60 4.04
CA LYS A 338 -31.68 -30.30 5.30
C LYS A 338 -32.39 -31.63 5.04
N ALA A 339 -33.39 -31.63 4.16
CA ALA A 339 -34.20 -32.81 3.81
C ALA A 339 -33.36 -33.92 3.17
N THR A 340 -32.36 -33.55 2.36
CA THR A 340 -31.44 -34.46 1.66
C THR A 340 -30.15 -34.75 2.43
N ASN A 341 -30.08 -34.35 3.71
CA ASN A 341 -28.89 -34.47 4.55
C ASN A 341 -27.59 -33.97 3.87
N GLY A 342 -27.68 -32.80 3.24
CA GLY A 342 -26.58 -32.13 2.58
C GLY A 342 -26.34 -32.54 1.13
N PHE A 343 -27.27 -33.24 0.48
CA PHE A 343 -27.08 -33.89 -0.83
C PHE A 343 -25.92 -34.90 -0.81
N GLY A 344 -25.84 -35.70 0.26
CA GLY A 344 -24.80 -36.71 0.41
C GLY A 344 -25.04 -37.93 -0.48
N ASP A 345 -23.98 -38.65 -0.82
CA ASP A 345 -24.04 -39.82 -1.72
C ASP A 345 -24.96 -40.94 -1.20
N LYS A 346 -25.17 -41.02 0.12
CA LYS A 346 -26.09 -42.00 0.75
C LYS A 346 -27.56 -41.77 0.37
N GLU A 347 -27.92 -40.55 -0.01
CA GLU A 347 -29.27 -40.20 -0.44
C GLU A 347 -29.36 -40.12 -1.97
N LEU A 348 -28.29 -40.38 -2.73
CA LEU A 348 -28.33 -40.32 -4.20
C LEU A 348 -29.13 -41.51 -4.74
N LEU A 349 -30.25 -41.22 -5.40
CA LEU A 349 -31.11 -42.22 -6.05
C LEU A 349 -30.68 -42.54 -7.48
N GLY A 350 -30.04 -41.57 -8.16
CA GLY A 350 -29.56 -41.76 -9.52
C GLY A 350 -28.92 -40.51 -10.12
N SER A 351 -28.16 -40.68 -11.20
CA SER A 351 -27.50 -39.59 -11.92
C SER A 351 -27.53 -39.83 -13.43
N GLY A 352 -27.81 -38.79 -14.22
CA GLY A 352 -27.82 -38.85 -15.68
C GLY A 352 -27.59 -37.48 -16.32
N GLY A 353 -27.86 -37.36 -17.63
CA GLY A 353 -27.63 -36.10 -18.39
C GLY A 353 -28.43 -34.89 -17.90
N PHE A 354 -29.45 -35.11 -17.06
CA PHE A 354 -30.29 -34.06 -16.47
C PHE A 354 -29.98 -33.79 -15.00
N GLY A 355 -28.90 -34.37 -14.46
CA GLY A 355 -28.41 -34.10 -13.11
C GLY A 355 -28.48 -35.30 -12.16
N LYS A 356 -28.37 -34.99 -10.86
CA LYS A 356 -28.36 -35.96 -9.75
C LYS A 356 -29.67 -35.84 -8.98
N VAL A 357 -30.31 -36.97 -8.70
CA VAL A 357 -31.57 -37.05 -7.95
C VAL A 357 -31.26 -37.57 -6.55
N TYR A 358 -31.64 -36.82 -5.52
CA TYR A 358 -31.42 -37.19 -4.12
C TYR A 358 -32.76 -37.46 -3.43
N LYS A 359 -32.78 -38.46 -2.56
CA LYS A 359 -33.84 -38.74 -1.61
C LYS A 359 -33.85 -37.65 -0.54
N GLY A 360 -35.03 -37.19 -0.16
CA GLY A 360 -35.20 -36.26 0.95
C GLY A 360 -36.44 -36.59 1.77
N LYS A 361 -36.38 -36.33 3.07
CA LYS A 361 -37.54 -36.41 3.97
C LYS A 361 -37.88 -35.02 4.50
N LEU A 362 -39.12 -34.58 4.31
CA LEU A 362 -39.61 -33.32 4.85
C LEU A 362 -40.07 -33.49 6.31
N PRO A 363 -39.95 -32.45 7.17
CA PRO A 363 -40.19 -32.57 8.61
C PRO A 363 -41.62 -33.00 9.01
N ASP A 364 -42.63 -32.74 8.17
CA ASP A 364 -44.05 -32.94 8.50
C ASP A 364 -44.70 -34.09 7.68
N SER A 365 -43.92 -34.96 7.06
CA SER A 365 -44.46 -36.05 6.22
C SER A 365 -45.04 -37.24 7.01
N ASP A 366 -44.95 -37.24 8.34
CA ASP A 366 -45.33 -38.39 9.18
C ASP A 366 -46.82 -38.36 9.62
N GLU A 367 -47.55 -37.27 9.36
CA GLU A 367 -48.99 -37.13 9.70
C GLU A 367 -49.95 -37.90 8.76
N TRP A 368 -49.47 -38.39 7.61
CA TRP A 368 -50.31 -39.02 6.59
C TRP A 368 -50.74 -40.46 6.93
N GLN A 369 -50.19 -41.06 7.98
CA GLN A 369 -50.48 -42.46 8.35
C GLN A 369 -51.72 -42.63 9.25
N SER A 370 -52.40 -41.54 9.66
CA SER A 370 -53.55 -41.61 10.56
C SER A 370 -54.79 -40.80 10.14
N GLY A 371 -54.80 -40.23 8.93
CA GLY A 371 -55.90 -39.38 8.42
C GLY A 371 -57.04 -40.15 7.75
N ASP A 372 -58.13 -39.47 7.34
CA ASP A 372 -59.12 -40.00 6.39
C ASP A 372 -58.53 -39.85 4.97
N ILE A 373 -58.81 -40.79 4.06
CA ILE A 373 -58.34 -40.73 2.66
C ILE A 373 -58.88 -39.45 1.97
N ARG A 374 -59.96 -38.88 2.51
CA ARG A 374 -60.55 -37.62 2.08
C ARG A 374 -59.70 -36.39 2.41
N ASP A 375 -58.79 -36.45 3.37
CA ASP A 375 -57.97 -35.31 3.80
C ASP A 375 -56.91 -34.93 2.76
N VAL A 376 -56.64 -35.83 1.81
CA VAL A 376 -55.65 -35.63 0.73
C VAL A 376 -56.25 -34.95 -0.50
N VAL A 377 -57.56 -34.74 -0.52
CA VAL A 377 -58.26 -34.09 -1.63
C VAL A 377 -57.87 -32.62 -1.67
N ASP A 378 -57.54 -32.12 -2.86
CA ASP A 378 -57.14 -30.73 -3.04
C ASP A 378 -58.25 -29.79 -2.57
N ARG A 379 -57.91 -28.92 -1.61
CA ARG A 379 -58.84 -27.93 -1.02
C ARG A 379 -59.46 -27.02 -2.08
N ARG A 380 -58.81 -26.83 -3.23
CA ARG A 380 -59.33 -26.07 -4.38
C ARG A 380 -60.61 -26.63 -4.97
N LEU A 381 -60.87 -27.92 -4.79
CA LEU A 381 -62.14 -28.52 -5.23
C LEU A 381 -63.31 -28.05 -4.36
N ASN A 382 -63.07 -27.40 -3.22
CA ASN A 382 -64.09 -26.75 -2.37
C ASN A 382 -65.30 -27.63 -2.01
N GLY A 383 -65.10 -28.96 -1.95
CA GLY A 383 -66.17 -29.93 -1.74
C GLY A 383 -67.06 -30.20 -2.96
N GLU A 384 -66.77 -29.59 -4.11
CA GLU A 384 -67.43 -29.83 -5.40
C GLU A 384 -66.79 -31.01 -6.14
N PHE A 385 -66.93 -32.21 -5.57
CA PHE A 385 -66.49 -33.44 -6.22
C PHE A 385 -67.38 -34.61 -5.78
N ASP A 386 -67.48 -35.62 -6.64
CA ASP A 386 -68.12 -36.88 -6.27
C ASP A 386 -67.18 -37.64 -5.33
N GLU A 387 -67.62 -37.86 -4.08
CA GLU A 387 -66.79 -38.50 -3.06
C GLU A 387 -66.36 -39.92 -3.46
N GLU A 388 -67.22 -40.68 -4.13
CA GLU A 388 -66.91 -42.05 -4.54
C GLU A 388 -65.86 -42.08 -5.64
N GLU A 389 -65.95 -41.15 -6.61
CA GLU A 389 -64.95 -40.99 -7.66
C GLU A 389 -63.60 -40.59 -7.11
N VAL A 390 -63.57 -39.66 -6.16
CA VAL A 390 -62.31 -39.19 -5.58
C VAL A 390 -61.64 -40.28 -4.73
N VAL A 391 -62.40 -40.99 -3.90
CA VAL A 391 -61.88 -42.14 -3.16
C VAL A 391 -61.35 -43.22 -4.11
N MET A 392 -62.04 -43.49 -5.21
CA MET A 392 -61.61 -44.44 -6.22
C MET A 392 -60.32 -44.00 -6.93
N VAL A 393 -60.22 -42.74 -7.36
CA VAL A 393 -59.03 -42.19 -8.04
C VAL A 393 -57.83 -42.21 -7.11
N ILE A 394 -57.99 -41.88 -5.82
CA ILE A 394 -56.89 -41.90 -4.85
C ILE A 394 -56.42 -43.33 -4.61
N LYS A 395 -57.34 -44.28 -4.39
CA LYS A 395 -57.01 -45.71 -4.23
C LYS A 395 -56.30 -46.26 -5.47
N LEU A 396 -56.77 -45.88 -6.66
CA LEU A 396 -56.18 -46.30 -7.93
C LEU A 396 -54.79 -45.70 -8.13
N GLY A 397 -54.61 -44.41 -7.82
CA GLY A 397 -53.29 -43.75 -7.86
C GLY A 397 -52.28 -44.40 -6.91
N LEU A 398 -52.73 -44.80 -5.72
CA LEU A 398 -51.89 -45.52 -4.75
C LEU A 398 -51.50 -46.92 -5.26
N LEU A 399 -52.42 -47.66 -5.87
CA LEU A 399 -52.13 -48.93 -6.53
C LEU A 399 -51.15 -48.78 -7.70
N CYS A 400 -51.34 -47.77 -8.55
CA CYS A 400 -50.44 -47.47 -9.66
C CYS A 400 -49.03 -47.07 -9.19
N SER A 401 -48.93 -46.45 -8.02
CA SER A 401 -47.68 -46.00 -7.41
C SER A 401 -47.05 -47.04 -6.48
N ASN A 402 -47.58 -48.27 -6.43
CA ASN A 402 -47.05 -49.31 -5.55
C ASN A 402 -45.60 -49.66 -5.92
N ASN A 403 -44.73 -49.85 -4.94
CA ASN A 403 -43.33 -50.21 -5.18
C ASN A 403 -43.18 -51.58 -5.86
N SER A 404 -44.11 -52.51 -5.64
CA SER A 404 -44.12 -53.82 -6.30
C SER A 404 -44.86 -53.75 -7.65
N PRO A 405 -44.19 -53.98 -8.80
CA PRO A 405 -44.81 -53.87 -10.11
C PRO A 405 -45.91 -54.91 -10.35
N GLU A 406 -45.87 -56.06 -9.67
CA GLU A 406 -46.84 -57.15 -9.85
C GLU A 406 -48.21 -56.85 -9.24
N VAL A 407 -48.27 -55.88 -8.31
CA VAL A 407 -49.51 -55.46 -7.63
C VAL A 407 -50.16 -54.27 -8.36
N ARG A 408 -49.46 -53.66 -9.31
CA ARG A 408 -49.99 -52.53 -10.08
C ARG A 408 -51.05 -53.02 -11.07
N PRO A 409 -52.20 -52.33 -11.19
CA PRO A 409 -53.20 -52.68 -12.17
C PRO A 409 -52.67 -52.46 -13.59
N THR A 410 -53.07 -53.32 -14.51
CA THR A 410 -52.88 -53.09 -15.94
C THR A 410 -53.68 -51.84 -16.37
N MET A 411 -53.26 -51.17 -17.44
CA MET A 411 -54.01 -50.01 -17.97
C MET A 411 -55.47 -50.32 -18.31
N ARG A 412 -55.76 -51.56 -18.74
CA ARG A 412 -57.13 -52.02 -18.95
C ARG A 412 -57.94 -52.01 -17.65
N GLN A 413 -57.35 -52.47 -16.54
CA GLN A 413 -57.99 -52.43 -15.23
C GLN A 413 -58.16 -51.00 -14.72
N VAL A 414 -57.16 -50.12 -14.92
CA VAL A 414 -57.25 -48.69 -14.58
C VAL A 414 -58.45 -48.04 -15.26
N VAL A 415 -58.63 -48.25 -16.56
CA VAL A 415 -59.77 -47.72 -17.31
C VAL A 415 -61.08 -48.32 -16.80
N MET A 416 -61.15 -49.64 -16.56
CA MET A 416 -62.35 -50.30 -16.02
C MET A 416 -62.77 -49.76 -14.65
N TYR A 417 -61.81 -49.42 -13.78
CA TYR A 417 -62.10 -48.75 -12.50
C TYR A 417 -62.66 -47.35 -12.75
N LEU A 418 -62.00 -46.52 -13.56
CA LEU A 418 -62.45 -45.14 -13.83
C LEU A 418 -63.83 -45.08 -14.51
N GLU A 419 -64.18 -46.06 -15.34
CA GLU A 419 -65.50 -46.17 -15.98
C GLU A 419 -66.59 -46.76 -15.05
N LYS A 420 -66.30 -46.98 -13.77
CA LYS A 420 -67.20 -47.59 -12.76
C LYS A 420 -67.72 -48.98 -13.14
N GLN A 421 -67.02 -49.70 -14.02
CA GLN A 421 -67.41 -51.05 -14.45
C GLN A 421 -66.99 -52.14 -13.44
N HIS A 422 -66.09 -51.81 -12.51
CA HIS A 422 -65.67 -52.64 -11.39
C HIS A 422 -65.83 -51.89 -10.06
N PRO A 423 -66.24 -52.56 -8.96
CA PRO A 423 -66.29 -51.92 -7.65
C PRO A 423 -64.90 -51.45 -7.21
N SER A 424 -64.85 -50.36 -6.43
CA SER A 424 -63.58 -49.81 -5.93
C SER A 424 -62.78 -50.90 -5.19
N PRO A 425 -61.43 -50.91 -5.29
CA PRO A 425 -60.61 -51.87 -4.54
C PRO A 425 -60.92 -51.80 -3.04
N GLU A 426 -61.33 -52.94 -2.47
CA GLU A 426 -61.78 -53.03 -1.07
C GLU A 426 -60.60 -52.87 -0.10
N VAL A 427 -59.42 -53.36 -0.49
CA VAL A 427 -58.16 -53.20 0.25
C VAL A 427 -57.07 -52.76 -0.72
N VAL A 428 -56.47 -51.58 -0.46
CA VAL A 428 -55.21 -51.19 -1.11
C VAL A 428 -54.09 -51.62 -0.17
N PRO A 429 -53.25 -52.60 -0.55
CA PRO A 429 -52.12 -52.99 0.28
C PRO A 429 -51.22 -51.77 0.48
N ALA A 430 -50.76 -51.59 1.73
CA ALA A 430 -49.76 -50.57 2.02
C ALA A 430 -48.56 -50.79 1.09
N PRO A 431 -47.87 -49.73 0.63
CA PRO A 431 -46.57 -49.91 -0.01
C PRO A 431 -45.71 -50.67 0.98
N ASP A 432 -45.30 -51.91 0.65
CA ASP A 432 -44.47 -52.71 1.54
C ASP A 432 -43.24 -51.87 1.92
N PHE A 433 -43.15 -51.51 3.21
CA PHE A 433 -41.87 -51.14 3.80
C PHE A 433 -41.06 -52.42 3.73
N LEU A 434 -40.22 -52.56 2.71
CA LEU A 434 -39.29 -53.67 2.59
C LEU A 434 -38.64 -53.91 3.95
N ASP A 435 -39.03 -55.01 4.57
CA ASP A 435 -38.44 -55.47 5.80
C ASP A 435 -36.95 -55.62 5.54
N LYS A 436 -36.15 -54.96 6.39
CA LYS A 436 -34.72 -55.21 6.52
C LYS A 436 -34.57 -56.67 6.91
N ASN A 437 -34.45 -57.57 5.94
CA ASN A 437 -33.76 -58.85 5.99
C ASN A 437 -34.15 -59.66 4.75
N ASP A 438 -33.60 -59.29 3.60
CA ASP A 438 -33.10 -60.32 2.69
C ASP A 438 -31.85 -59.81 1.99
N SER A 439 -30.75 -60.35 2.48
CA SER A 439 -29.42 -60.27 1.90
C SER A 439 -29.33 -61.38 0.86
N MET A 440 -29.24 -61.04 -0.44
CA MET A 440 -28.46 -61.84 -1.37
C MET A 440 -28.14 -61.10 -2.69
N CYS A 441 -26.93 -60.53 -2.68
CA CYS A 441 -25.84 -60.75 -3.64
C CYS A 441 -26.09 -60.72 -5.17
N VAL A 442 -25.48 -59.69 -5.77
CA VAL A 442 -24.51 -59.72 -6.90
C VAL A 442 -25.02 -60.02 -8.32
N GLY A 443 -24.72 -59.07 -9.22
CA GLY A 443 -24.66 -59.27 -10.65
C GLY A 443 -24.19 -58.01 -11.40
N ASP A 444 -22.88 -57.85 -11.52
CA ASP A 444 -22.17 -56.91 -12.40
C ASP A 444 -22.58 -57.08 -13.88
N GLY A 445 -22.57 -56.01 -14.68
CA GLY A 445 -22.94 -56.11 -16.09
C GLY A 445 -23.12 -54.80 -16.86
N SER A 446 -22.03 -54.30 -17.41
CA SER A 446 -21.93 -53.43 -18.60
C SER A 446 -23.00 -53.72 -19.68
N GLY A 447 -23.58 -52.69 -20.31
CA GLY A 447 -24.50 -52.91 -21.41
C GLY A 447 -25.13 -51.66 -22.01
N ASN A 448 -24.47 -51.18 -23.06
CA ASN A 448 -24.90 -50.16 -24.01
C ASN A 448 -26.32 -50.39 -24.58
N GLY A 449 -27.07 -49.29 -24.75
CA GLY A 449 -28.13 -49.02 -25.75
C GLY A 449 -28.99 -50.14 -26.32
N GLY A 450 -30.31 -49.95 -26.27
CA GLY A 450 -31.23 -50.58 -27.21
C GLY A 450 -32.64 -50.79 -26.69
N GLU A 451 -33.58 -50.12 -27.36
CA GLU A 451 -34.92 -50.61 -27.72
C GLU A 451 -35.97 -50.84 -26.62
N PHE A 452 -36.91 -49.89 -26.62
CA PHE A 452 -38.30 -50.08 -26.23
C PHE A 452 -38.98 -51.03 -27.24
N GLU A 453 -39.39 -52.22 -26.81
CA GLU A 453 -40.38 -53.03 -27.52
C GLU A 453 -41.55 -53.42 -26.59
N ASP A 454 -42.73 -52.95 -26.99
CA ASP A 454 -44.04 -53.48 -26.63
C ASP A 454 -44.21 -54.89 -27.24
N PHE A 455 -44.63 -55.90 -26.47
CA PHE A 455 -45.89 -56.63 -26.71
C PHE A 455 -46.14 -57.73 -25.65
N VAL A 456 -47.34 -57.67 -25.07
CA VAL A 456 -48.31 -58.75 -24.78
C VAL A 456 -47.78 -60.17 -24.57
N ASP A 457 -48.05 -60.74 -23.40
CA ASP A 457 -48.64 -62.08 -23.41
C ASP A 457 -49.69 -62.31 -22.31
N SER A 458 -50.62 -63.18 -22.69
CA SER A 458 -51.97 -63.32 -22.16
C SER A 458 -52.04 -64.51 -21.21
N ALA A 459 -52.81 -64.34 -20.14
CA ALA A 459 -53.48 -65.40 -19.39
C ALA A 459 -52.63 -66.55 -18.80
N ARG A 460 -52.60 -66.62 -17.46
CA ARG A 460 -53.00 -67.85 -16.75
C ARG A 460 -53.47 -67.52 -15.33
N PHE A 461 -54.76 -67.73 -15.14
CA PHE A 461 -55.38 -67.96 -13.83
C PHE A 461 -54.65 -69.11 -13.13
N TYR A 462 -54.11 -68.88 -11.94
CA TYR A 462 -54.03 -69.90 -10.90
C TYR A 462 -54.24 -69.28 -9.53
N SER A 463 -55.32 -69.74 -8.91
CA SER A 463 -55.70 -69.49 -7.53
C SER A 463 -54.71 -70.16 -6.57
N ARG A 464 -54.29 -69.45 -5.52
CA ARG A 464 -54.23 -69.95 -4.12
C ARG A 464 -53.96 -68.80 -3.15
N PRO A 465 -54.57 -68.81 -1.95
CA PRO A 465 -54.44 -67.73 -0.99
C PRO A 465 -53.13 -67.91 -0.20
N HIS A 466 -52.35 -66.84 -0.11
CA HIS A 466 -51.45 -66.66 1.02
C HIS A 466 -52.14 -65.71 1.98
N GLU A 467 -52.52 -66.21 3.15
CA GLU A 467 -52.90 -65.40 4.30
C GLU A 467 -51.68 -64.60 4.73
N THR A 468 -51.61 -63.35 4.29
CA THR A 468 -50.73 -62.33 4.88
C THR A 468 -51.64 -61.30 5.52
N ALA A 469 -51.45 -61.07 6.83
CA ALA A 469 -52.25 -60.15 7.62
C ALA A 469 -52.31 -58.77 6.96
N THR A 470 -53.46 -58.43 6.38
CA THR A 470 -53.68 -57.12 5.76
C THR A 470 -53.93 -56.08 6.86
N SER A 471 -52.95 -55.22 7.14
CA SER A 471 -53.25 -53.91 7.74
C SER A 471 -53.73 -52.99 6.62
N SER A 472 -55.04 -52.83 6.47
CA SER A 472 -55.61 -51.85 5.55
C SER A 472 -55.36 -50.43 6.08
N ILE A 473 -54.84 -49.54 5.25
CA ILE A 473 -54.62 -48.12 5.62
C ILE A 473 -55.97 -47.39 5.82
N PHE A 474 -57.06 -47.84 5.18
CA PHE A 474 -58.39 -47.24 5.32
C PHE A 474 -59.47 -48.32 5.43
N SER A 475 -60.17 -48.39 6.56
CA SER A 475 -61.35 -49.26 6.78
C SER A 475 -62.60 -48.39 6.82
N SER A 476 -63.59 -48.66 5.96
CA SER A 476 -64.86 -47.93 5.92
C SER A 476 -65.76 -48.37 7.08
N ALA A 477 -65.67 -47.66 8.22
CA ALA A 477 -66.63 -47.80 9.32
C ALA A 477 -67.64 -46.63 9.24
N ASP A 478 -68.86 -46.94 8.82
CA ASP A 478 -69.97 -46.01 8.71
C ASP A 478 -70.35 -45.45 10.09
N LYS A 479 -70.08 -44.16 10.33
CA LYS A 479 -70.48 -43.45 11.55
C LYS A 479 -71.67 -42.54 11.23
N THR A 480 -72.85 -43.02 11.59
CA THR A 480 -74.11 -42.27 11.59
C THR A 480 -74.01 -41.00 12.43
N LYS A 481 -74.25 -39.87 11.78
CA LYS A 481 -74.27 -38.49 12.31
C LYS A 481 -75.44 -38.32 13.31
N THR A 482 -75.15 -37.96 14.56
CA THR A 482 -76.18 -37.50 15.51
C THR A 482 -76.01 -36.00 15.72
N ASP A 483 -77.01 -35.23 15.30
CA ASP A 483 -77.08 -33.78 15.41
C ASP A 483 -77.82 -33.39 16.71
N ARG A 484 -77.17 -32.61 17.59
CA ARG A 484 -77.83 -31.84 18.66
C ARG A 484 -77.01 -30.60 19.04
N ARG A 485 -77.55 -29.47 18.57
CA ARG A 485 -77.53 -28.09 19.09
C ARG A 485 -76.21 -27.32 19.16
#